data_AF-A0A4P9VHX0-F1
#
_entry.id   AF-A0A4P9VHX0-F1
#
_cell.length_a   1.000
_cell.length_b   1.000
_cell.length_c   1.000
_cell.angle_alpha   90.00
_cell.angle_beta   90.00
_cell.angle_gamma   90.00
#
_symmetry.space_group_name_H-M   'P 1'
#
loop_
_entity.id
_entity.type
_entity.pdbx_description
1 polymer ?
#
loop_
_entity_poly.entity_id
_entity_poly.type
_entity_poly.pdbx_seq_one_letter_code
_entity_poly.pdbx_strand_id
1 'polypeptide(L)' 'MTKTYRLMALKERYQISAYLAAGFTRSAITEKLGPDKSSISREINRNIRLRGYYPKQAPMKKL' A
#
# COMPACT_ATOMS: atom_id res chain seq x y z
N MET A 1 5.42 -22.84 4.14
CA MET A 1 4.38 -21.94 4.69
C MET A 1 3.82 -21.10 3.56
N THR A 2 2.56 -21.30 3.18
CA THR A 2 1.88 -20.47 2.18
C THR A 2 1.73 -19.06 2.75
N LYS A 3 2.39 -18.07 2.13
CA LYS A 3 2.35 -16.68 2.60
C LYS A 3 0.96 -16.12 2.34
N THR A 4 0.08 -16.15 3.34
CA THR A 4 -1.31 -15.67 3.22
C THR A 4 -1.27 -14.19 2.85
N TYR A 5 -1.63 -13.88 1.61
CA TYR A 5 -1.67 -12.52 1.12
C TYR A 5 -2.90 -11.83 1.70
N ARG A 6 -2.71 -10.98 2.71
CA ARG A 6 -3.77 -10.06 3.14
C ARG A 6 -3.92 -8.98 2.07
N LEU A 7 -5.10 -8.89 1.46
CA LEU A 7 -5.47 -7.73 0.66
C LEU A 7 -5.60 -6.53 1.63
N MET A 8 -4.93 -5.41 1.32
CA MET A 8 -5.07 -4.20 2.12
C MET A 8 -6.47 -3.61 1.96
N ALA A 9 -7.10 -3.26 3.07
CA ALA A 9 -8.40 -2.61 3.05
C ALA A 9 -8.29 -1.24 2.38
N LEU A 10 -9.37 -0.80 1.73
CA LEU A 10 -9.40 0.49 1.02
C LEU A 10 -8.97 1.66 1.93
N LYS A 11 -9.41 1.65 3.21
CA LYS A 11 -9.02 2.64 4.22
C LYS A 11 -7.50 2.69 4.45
N GLU A 12 -6.86 1.54 4.60
CA GLU A 12 -5.41 1.45 4.83
C GLU A 12 -4.63 2.01 3.62
N ARG A 13 -5.11 1.76 2.40
CA ARG A 13 -4.52 2.30 1.17
C ARG A 13 -4.61 3.82 1.10
N TYR A 14 -5.75 4.40 1.47
CA TYR A 14 -5.87 5.86 1.56
C TYR A 14 -4.98 6.46 2.64
N GLN A 15 -4.82 5.79 3.79
CA GLN A 15 -3.87 6.22 4.82
C GLN A 15 -2.44 6.21 4.30
N ILE A 16 -2.01 5.14 3.61
CA ILE A 16 -0.69 5.11 2.94
C ILE A 16 -0.56 6.29 1.97
N SER A 17 -1.57 6.55 1.15
CA SER A 17 -1.55 7.68 0.20
C SER A 17 -1.36 9.02 0.90
N ALA A 18 -2.09 9.25 2.00
CA ALA A 18 -2.00 10.49 2.77
C ALA A 18 -0.61 10.64 3.41
N TYR A 19 -0.05 9.57 3.96
CA TYR A 19 1.29 9.59 4.55
C TYR A 19 2.38 9.84 3.49
N LEU A 20 2.28 9.20 2.32
CA LEU A 20 3.21 9.44 1.22
C LEU A 20 3.13 10.88 0.72
N ALA A 21 1.92 11.45 0.61
CA ALA A 21 1.72 12.84 0.24
C ALA A 21 2.28 13.81 1.31
N ALA A 22 2.23 13.42 2.58
CA ALA A 22 2.83 14.15 3.69
C ALA A 22 4.35 13.92 3.86
N GLY A 23 5.01 13.20 2.94
CA GLY A 23 6.47 13.00 2.93
C GLY A 23 6.97 11.93 3.91
N PHE A 24 6.11 11.09 4.47
CA PHE A 24 6.52 10.04 5.38
C PHE A 24 7.35 8.96 4.66
N THR A 25 8.38 8.47 5.33
CA THR A 25 9.13 7.30 4.87
C THR A 25 8.31 6.02 5.06
N ARG A 26 8.62 4.99 4.27
CA ARG A 26 7.94 3.68 4.39
C ARG A 26 8.03 3.11 5.80
N SER A 27 9.18 3.25 6.47
CA SER A 27 9.37 2.80 7.87
C SER A 27 8.38 3.49 8.82
N ALA A 28 8.23 4.82 8.73
CA ALA A 28 7.30 5.55 9.58
C ALA A 28 5.83 5.18 9.32
N ILE A 29 5.47 4.87 8.07
CA ILE A 29 4.14 4.35 7.72
C ILE A 29 3.90 2.97 8.35
N THR A 30 4.93 2.13 8.37
CA THR A 30 4.91 0.78 8.97
C THR A 30 4.61 0.88 10.46
N GLU A 31 5.31 1.78 11.16
CA GLU A 31 5.12 2.01 12.60
C GLU A 31 3.73 2.56 12.93
N LYS A 32 3.17 3.43 12.07
CA LYS A 32 1.84 4.03 12.30
C LYS A 32 0.67 3.10 12.00
N LEU A 33 0.78 2.26 10.97
CA LEU A 33 -0.34 1.43 10.53
C LEU A 33 -0.26 0.01 11.09
N GLY A 34 0.94 -0.52 11.33
CA GLY A 34 1.16 -1.90 11.78
C GLY A 34 1.41 -2.98 10.71
N PRO A 35 1.07 -2.83 9.40
CA PRO A 35 1.48 -3.80 8.39
C PRO A 35 2.99 -3.84 8.26
N ASP A 36 3.53 -4.99 7.91
CA ASP A 36 4.96 -5.14 7.65
C ASP A 36 5.41 -4.35 6.42
N LYS A 37 6.71 -4.00 6.38
CA LYS A 37 7.33 -3.25 5.27
C LYS A 37 7.09 -3.91 3.91
N SER A 38 7.02 -5.25 3.86
CA SER A 38 6.82 -5.98 2.61
C SER A 38 5.38 -5.88 2.12
N SER A 39 4.40 -5.75 3.01
CA SER A 39 2.99 -5.53 2.67
C SER A 39 2.79 -4.12 2.10
N ILE A 40 3.37 -3.10 2.73
CA ILE A 40 3.34 -1.72 2.23
C ILE A 40 4.04 -1.62 0.86
N SER A 41 5.23 -2.18 0.70
CA SER A 41 5.94 -2.17 -0.59
C SER A 41 5.15 -2.88 -1.69
N ARG A 42 4.56 -4.04 -1.40
CA ARG A 42 3.72 -4.77 -2.37
C ARG A 42 2.47 -4.00 -2.73
N GLU A 43 1.87 -3.28 -1.79
CA GLU A 43 0.71 -2.42 -2.05
C GLU A 43 1.09 -1.21 -2.89
N ILE A 44 2.19 -0.54 -2.56
CA ILE A 44 2.72 0.58 -3.34
C ILE A 44 3.01 0.11 -4.76
N ASN A 45 3.77 -0.97 -4.95
CA ASN A 45 4.07 -1.51 -6.28
C ASN A 45 2.81 -1.90 -7.07
N ARG A 46 1.75 -2.36 -6.40
CA ARG A 46 0.47 -2.67 -7.06
C ARG A 46 -0.29 -1.43 -7.55
N ASN A 47 -0.08 -0.26 -6.93
CA ASN A 47 -0.84 0.97 -7.23
C ASN A 47 0.05 2.14 -7.67
N ILE A 48 1.35 1.90 -7.90
CA ILE A 48 2.28 2.91 -8.42
C ILE A 48 2.16 2.93 -9.94
N ARG A 49 1.99 4.13 -10.51
CA ARG A 49 2.09 4.38 -11.96
C ARG A 49 3.27 5.31 -12.21
N LEU A 50 3.54 5.60 -13.47
CA LEU A 50 4.58 6.54 -13.91
C LEU A 50 4.54 7.93 -13.23
N ARG A 51 3.39 8.32 -12.65
CA ARG A 51 3.18 9.62 -11.98
C ARG A 51 2.98 9.57 -10.46
N GLY A 52 3.08 8.41 -9.82
CA GLY A 52 2.94 8.27 -8.36
C GLY A 52 1.99 7.18 -7.89
N TYR A 53 1.61 7.21 -6.61
CA TYR A 53 0.75 6.22 -5.96
C TYR A 53 -0.74 6.59 -6.07
N TYR A 54 -1.56 5.69 -6.63
CA TYR A 54 -3.00 5.90 -6.86
C TYR A 54 -3.86 4.83 -6.17
N PRO A 55 -4.31 5.04 -4.92
CA PRO A 55 -5.01 4.00 -4.12
C PRO A 55 -6.38 3.58 -4.68
N LYS A 56 -6.96 4.33 -5.63
CA LYS A 56 -8.27 4.05 -6.23
C LYS A 56 -8.27 2.92 -7.27
N GLN A 57 -7.12 2.57 -7.84
CA GLN A 57 -7.04 1.64 -8.97
C GLN A 57 -6.16 0.45 -8.63
N ALA A 58 -6.68 -0.47 -7.81
CA ALA A 58 -6.37 -1.87 -8.08
C ALA A 58 -7.34 -2.30 -9.18
N PRO A 59 -6.88 -2.59 -10.41
CA PRO A 59 -7.70 -3.41 -11.28
C PRO A 59 -7.97 -4.69 -10.50
N MET A 60 -9.23 -5.09 -10.37
CA MET A 60 -9.51 -6.51 -10.16
C MET A 60 -8.73 -7.22 -11.25
N LYS A 61 -7.65 -7.91 -10.88
CA LYS A 61 -7.00 -8.84 -11.80
C LYS A 61 -8.12 -9.81 -12.17
N LYS A 62 -8.68 -9.70 -13.38
CA LYS A 62 -9.64 -10.67 -13.87
C LYS A 62 -8.94 -12.02 -13.73
N LEU A 63 -9.53 -12.89 -12.92
CA LEU A 63 -9.21 -14.31 -12.91
C LEU A 63 -9.43 -14.85 -14.33
#